data_AF-A0AAC9FRG4-F1
#
_entry.id   AF-A0AAC9FRG4-F1
#
_cell.length_a   1.000
_cell.length_b   1.000
_cell.length_c   1.000
_cell.angle_alpha   90.00
_cell.angle_beta   90.00
_cell.angle_gamma   90.00
#
_symmetry.space_group_name_H-M   'P 1'
#
loop_
_entity.id
_entity.type
_entity.pdbx_description
1 polymer ?
#
loop_
_entity_poly.entity_id
_entity_poly.type
_entity_poly.pdbx_seq_one_letter_code
_entity_poly.pdbx_strand_id
1 'polypeptide(L)'
;MHPPLLSRPAVQRVAAPLAVGVVLLLVWQAVCVALEVPPYLVPSPSAIGKTLVEDWSLLAGSLWVTLQITLLAFALAVVCGTVAAFLFVQSRLIEASLFPYAILLQVTPVVAIAPLIIIWVKQPTLALVICATLVAVFPIISNTVLGLRSVNPGLANLFRINRASRWDTLVRLRIPSALPYFFGGLRISCGLALIGAVVAEFVAGTGGTGAGLAYQILQAGFSLNIPRLFAALFLITLTGIALFAVMVALSRLTLSHWHESELA
;
A
#
# COMPACT_ATOMS: atom_id res chain seq x y z
N MET A 1 33.51 20.64 22.12
CA MET A 1 32.06 20.67 22.41
C MET A 1 31.34 19.97 21.26
N HIS A 2 30.78 18.78 21.48
CA HIS A 2 29.96 18.12 20.47
C HIS A 2 28.68 18.94 20.27
N PRO A 3 28.25 19.22 19.03
CA PRO A 3 27.00 19.92 18.79
C PRO A 3 25.84 19.12 19.43
N PRO A 4 24.83 19.80 20.02
CA PRO A 4 23.71 19.11 20.64
C PRO A 4 23.06 18.17 19.63
N LEU A 5 22.64 16.98 20.08
CA LEU A 5 22.07 15.93 19.21
C LEU A 5 20.89 16.43 18.35
N LEU A 6 20.20 17.48 18.80
CA LEU A 6 19.11 18.20 18.13
C LEU A 6 19.54 19.02 16.89
N SER A 7 20.84 19.24 16.67
CA SER A 7 21.38 19.96 15.49
C SER A 7 21.63 19.05 14.28
N ARG A 8 21.52 17.73 14.45
CA ARG A 8 21.77 16.80 13.34
C ARG A 8 20.59 16.79 12.37
N PRO A 9 20.79 17.01 11.06
CA PRO A 9 19.70 17.06 10.08
C PRO A 9 18.90 15.75 10.02
N ALA A 10 19.54 14.60 10.23
CA ALA A 10 18.87 13.31 10.34
C ALA A 10 17.96 13.20 11.59
N VAL A 11 18.37 13.80 12.71
CA VAL A 11 17.58 13.81 13.96
C VAL A 11 16.40 14.76 13.82
N GLN A 12 16.58 15.94 13.20
CA GLN A 12 15.50 16.89 12.97
C GLN A 12 14.41 16.35 12.02
N ARG A 13 14.81 15.62 10.96
CA ARG A 13 13.88 14.99 10.01
C ARG A 13 12.95 13.96 10.65
N VAL A 14 13.36 13.32 11.74
CA VAL A 14 12.53 12.34 12.48
C VAL A 14 11.87 12.97 13.70
N ALA A 15 12.60 13.78 14.46
CA ALA A 15 12.13 14.37 15.71
C ALA A 15 11.04 15.43 15.51
N ALA A 16 11.10 16.24 14.44
CA ALA A 16 10.11 17.29 14.20
C ALA A 16 8.71 16.72 13.89
N PRO A 17 8.53 15.75 12.96
CA PRO A 17 7.23 15.10 12.75
C PRO A 17 6.71 14.38 13.99
N LEU A 18 7.60 13.71 14.73
CA LEU A 18 7.25 13.02 15.98
C LEU A 18 6.76 13.99 17.05
N ALA A 19 7.45 15.12 17.22
CA ALA A 19 7.05 16.17 18.16
C ALA A 19 5.67 16.73 17.80
N VAL A 20 5.42 17.02 16.53
CA VAL A 20 4.09 17.45 16.06
C VAL A 20 3.03 16.39 16.35
N GLY A 21 3.33 15.11 16.09
CA GLY A 21 2.42 14.00 16.41
C GLY A 21 2.10 13.91 17.91
N VAL A 22 3.10 14.02 18.77
CA VAL A 22 2.92 14.00 20.24
C VAL A 22 2.09 15.20 20.70
N VAL A 23 2.36 16.41 20.19
CA VAL A 23 1.58 17.60 20.51
C VAL A 23 0.12 17.43 20.10
N LEU A 24 -0.15 16.90 18.91
CA LEU A 24 -1.52 16.64 18.46
C LEU A 24 -2.24 15.62 19.34
N LEU A 25 -1.57 14.54 19.77
CA LEU A 25 -2.14 13.55 20.69
C LEU A 25 -2.43 14.15 22.07
N LEU A 26 -1.55 14.99 22.60
CA LEU A 26 -1.74 15.66 23.89
C LEU A 26 -2.91 16.66 23.82
N VAL A 27 -2.99 17.45 22.75
CA VAL A 27 -4.11 18.37 22.53
C VAL A 27 -5.42 17.60 22.41
N TRP A 28 -5.45 16.50 21.66
CA TRP A 28 -6.64 15.65 21.54
C TRP A 28 -7.06 15.07 22.89
N GLN A 29 -6.13 14.50 23.66
CA GLN A 29 -6.40 14.00 25.01
C GLN A 29 -6.92 15.12 25.93
N ALA A 30 -6.30 16.30 25.90
CA ALA A 30 -6.71 17.42 26.73
C ALA A 30 -8.13 17.91 26.39
N VAL A 31 -8.47 18.00 25.10
CA VAL A 31 -9.82 18.38 24.64
C VAL A 31 -10.86 17.36 25.08
N CYS A 32 -10.58 16.05 24.92
CA CYS A 32 -11.50 15.00 25.35
C CYS A 32 -11.76 15.03 26.86
N VAL A 33 -10.72 15.27 27.67
CA VAL A 33 -10.85 15.33 29.14
C VAL A 33 -11.52 16.64 29.57
N ALA A 34 -11.13 17.79 29.01
CA ALA A 34 -11.66 19.09 29.40
C ALA A 34 -13.13 19.31 29.01
N LEU A 35 -13.58 18.70 27.91
CA LEU A 35 -14.96 18.80 27.44
C LEU A 35 -15.82 17.60 27.85
N GLU A 36 -15.30 16.70 28.70
CA GLU A 36 -15.97 15.47 29.14
C GLU A 36 -16.64 14.70 27.99
N VAL A 37 -15.93 14.61 26.85
CA VAL A 37 -16.51 14.08 25.61
C VAL A 37 -16.89 12.61 25.83
N PRO A 38 -18.16 12.22 25.59
CA PRO A 38 -18.57 10.83 25.72
C PRO A 38 -17.74 9.90 24.81
N PRO A 39 -17.23 8.76 25.32
CA PRO A 39 -16.35 7.88 24.55
C PRO A 39 -16.96 7.29 23.27
N TYR A 40 -18.29 7.25 23.17
CA TYR A 40 -19.01 6.80 21.98
C TYR A 40 -19.07 7.87 20.86
N LEU A 41 -18.67 9.12 21.14
CA LEU A 41 -18.50 10.14 20.10
C LEU A 41 -17.05 10.10 19.60
N VAL A 42 -16.11 10.37 20.51
CA VAL A 42 -14.68 10.36 20.22
C VAL A 42 -13.93 9.81 21.44
N PRO A 43 -13.30 8.63 21.34
CA PRO A 43 -12.54 8.08 22.44
C PRO A 43 -11.24 8.85 22.61
N SER A 44 -10.83 9.05 23.86
CA SER A 44 -9.54 9.67 24.15
C SER A 44 -8.38 8.76 23.70
N PRO A 45 -7.21 9.31 23.32
CA PRO A 45 -6.02 8.52 23.01
C PRO A 45 -5.69 7.47 24.07
N SER A 46 -5.84 7.83 25.35
CA SER A 46 -5.64 6.90 26.46
C SER A 46 -6.63 5.72 26.48
N ALA A 47 -7.90 5.95 26.10
CA ALA A 47 -8.90 4.89 26.00
C ALA A 47 -8.59 3.93 24.85
N ILE A 48 -8.19 4.46 23.69
CA ILE A 48 -7.75 3.65 22.54
C ILE A 48 -6.55 2.78 22.93
N GLY A 49 -5.57 3.36 23.64
CA GLY A 49 -4.38 2.64 24.12
C GLY A 49 -4.72 1.49 25.08
N LYS A 50 -5.66 1.70 26.01
CA LYS A 50 -6.14 0.63 26.91
C LYS A 50 -6.81 -0.49 26.12
N THR A 51 -7.72 -0.15 25.22
CA THR A 51 -8.43 -1.12 24.38
C THR A 51 -7.48 -1.91 23.48
N LEU A 52 -6.41 -1.29 22.96
CA LEU A 52 -5.38 -1.99 22.19
C LEU A 52 -4.70 -3.10 23.00
N VAL A 53 -4.48 -2.88 24.30
CA VAL A 53 -3.84 -3.86 25.18
C VAL A 53 -4.84 -4.94 25.62
N GLU A 54 -6.04 -4.53 26.01
CA GLU A 54 -7.09 -5.45 26.49
C GLU A 54 -7.59 -6.38 25.37
N ASP A 55 -7.80 -5.85 24.16
CA ASP A 55 -8.29 -6.61 23.01
C ASP A 55 -7.16 -7.09 22.08
N TRP A 56 -5.90 -7.03 22.51
CA TRP A 56 -4.74 -7.31 21.66
C TRP A 56 -4.82 -8.66 20.97
N SER A 57 -5.22 -9.72 21.67
CA SER A 57 -5.29 -11.08 21.12
C SER A 57 -6.27 -11.18 19.94
N LEU A 58 -7.43 -10.52 20.06
CA LEU A 58 -8.44 -10.43 19.01
C LEU A 58 -7.93 -9.58 17.84
N LEU A 59 -7.44 -8.38 18.14
CA LEU A 59 -6.98 -7.42 17.13
C LEU A 59 -5.75 -7.92 16.37
N ALA A 60 -4.82 -8.62 17.03
CA ALA A 60 -3.65 -9.22 16.39
C ALA A 60 -4.04 -10.34 15.43
N GLY A 61 -5.02 -11.18 15.78
CA GLY A 61 -5.56 -12.20 14.89
C GLY A 61 -6.19 -11.58 13.63
N SER A 62 -7.03 -10.56 13.81
CA SER A 62 -7.63 -9.83 12.70
C SER A 62 -6.60 -9.07 11.85
N LEU A 63 -5.60 -8.46 12.47
CA LEU A 63 -4.48 -7.81 11.79
C LEU A 63 -3.73 -8.80 10.91
N TRP A 64 -3.46 -10.01 11.42
CA TRP A 64 -2.77 -11.04 10.67
C TRP A 64 -3.54 -11.45 9.42
N VAL A 65 -4.85 -11.63 9.53
CA VAL A 65 -5.73 -11.95 8.37
C VAL A 65 -5.66 -10.84 7.31
N THR A 66 -5.84 -9.59 7.71
CA THR A 66 -5.78 -8.45 6.77
C THR A 66 -4.42 -8.33 6.11
N LEU A 67 -3.35 -8.57 6.88
CA LEU A 67 -1.98 -8.55 6.37
C LEU A 67 -1.76 -9.68 5.35
N GLN A 68 -2.23 -10.90 5.63
CA GLN A 68 -2.12 -12.03 4.69
C GLN A 68 -2.83 -11.73 3.37
N ILE A 69 -4.06 -11.24 3.42
CA ILE A 69 -4.83 -10.86 2.21
C ILE A 69 -4.08 -9.78 1.44
N THR A 70 -3.61 -8.74 2.14
CA THR A 70 -2.86 -7.62 1.55
C THR A 70 -1.59 -8.09 0.84
N LEU A 71 -0.79 -8.94 1.49
CA LEU A 71 0.46 -9.43 0.93
C LEU A 71 0.25 -10.36 -0.26
N LEU A 72 -0.74 -11.25 -0.20
CA LEU A 72 -1.09 -12.13 -1.32
C LEU A 72 -1.59 -11.33 -2.52
N ALA A 73 -2.47 -10.35 -2.29
CA ALA A 73 -2.99 -9.47 -3.32
C ALA A 73 -1.89 -8.61 -3.94
N PHE A 74 -0.99 -8.07 -3.12
CA PHE A 74 0.16 -7.31 -3.59
C PHE A 74 1.08 -8.19 -4.44
N ALA A 75 1.44 -9.39 -3.98
CA ALA A 75 2.26 -10.31 -4.75
C ALA A 75 1.64 -10.65 -6.12
N LEU A 76 0.34 -10.95 -6.14
CA LEU A 76 -0.39 -11.25 -7.37
C LEU A 76 -0.43 -10.03 -8.30
N ALA A 77 -0.69 -8.84 -7.77
CA ALA A 77 -0.69 -7.59 -8.52
C ALA A 77 0.70 -7.30 -9.13
N VAL A 78 1.78 -7.58 -8.40
CA VAL A 78 3.16 -7.43 -8.91
C VAL A 78 3.41 -8.37 -10.07
N VAL A 79 3.06 -9.66 -9.93
CA VAL A 79 3.26 -10.64 -11.00
C VAL A 79 2.42 -10.27 -12.23
N CYS A 80 1.11 -10.10 -12.07
CA CYS A 80 0.21 -9.79 -13.18
C CYS A 80 0.53 -8.45 -13.84
N GLY A 81 0.78 -7.42 -13.03
CA GLY A 81 1.06 -6.07 -13.54
C GLY A 81 2.39 -5.99 -14.27
N THR A 82 3.43 -6.67 -13.78
CA THR A 82 4.74 -6.72 -14.43
C THR A 82 4.65 -7.47 -15.76
N VAL A 83 3.97 -8.62 -15.80
CA VAL A 83 3.75 -9.38 -17.04
C VAL A 83 3.00 -8.54 -18.07
N ALA A 84 1.90 -7.88 -17.67
CA ALA A 84 1.15 -6.99 -18.55
C ALA A 84 2.01 -5.83 -19.08
N ALA A 85 2.82 -5.19 -18.23
CA ALA A 85 3.71 -4.11 -18.64
C ALA A 85 4.75 -4.57 -19.69
N PHE A 86 5.34 -5.75 -19.52
CA PHE A 86 6.26 -6.32 -20.51
C PHE A 86 5.57 -6.62 -21.84
N LEU A 87 4.33 -7.12 -21.82
CA LEU A 87 3.54 -7.33 -23.04
C LEU A 87 3.24 -6.02 -23.76
N PHE A 88 2.86 -4.96 -23.04
CA PHE A 88 2.55 -3.65 -23.61
C PHE A 88 3.76 -2.96 -24.24
N VAL A 89 4.96 -3.17 -23.68
CA VAL A 89 6.20 -2.60 -24.21
C VAL A 89 6.68 -3.31 -25.48
N GLN A 90 6.32 -4.58 -25.66
CA GLN A 90 6.69 -5.35 -26.84
C GLN A 90 5.84 -5.02 -28.07
N SER A 91 4.55 -4.72 -27.90
CA SER A 91 3.63 -4.44 -29.01
C SER A 91 2.74 -3.23 -28.73
N ARG A 92 2.85 -2.21 -29.59
CA ARG A 92 1.97 -1.03 -29.59
C ARG A 92 0.50 -1.39 -29.79
N LEU A 93 0.23 -2.46 -30.54
CA LEU A 93 -1.14 -2.93 -30.77
C LEU A 93 -1.74 -3.52 -29.48
N ILE A 94 -0.97 -4.37 -28.77
CA ILE A 94 -1.42 -4.98 -27.51
C ILE A 94 -1.70 -3.89 -26.48
N GLU A 95 -0.80 -2.92 -26.35
CA GLU A 95 -1.01 -1.79 -25.45
C GLU A 95 -2.27 -0.99 -25.84
N ALA A 96 -2.40 -0.57 -27.10
CA ALA A 96 -3.55 0.22 -27.55
C ALA A 96 -4.88 -0.52 -27.32
N SER A 97 -4.89 -1.86 -27.43
CA SER A 97 -6.07 -2.68 -27.18
C SER A 97 -6.33 -2.94 -25.70
N LEU A 98 -5.31 -3.22 -24.88
CA LEU A 98 -5.47 -3.69 -23.50
C LEU A 98 -5.37 -2.60 -22.44
N PHE A 99 -4.66 -1.51 -22.70
CA PHE A 99 -4.48 -0.42 -21.75
C PHE A 99 -5.80 0.24 -21.32
N PRO A 100 -6.80 0.47 -22.20
CA PRO A 100 -8.11 0.97 -21.79
C PRO A 100 -8.82 0.07 -20.77
N TYR A 101 -8.67 -1.26 -20.87
CA TYR A 101 -9.26 -2.19 -19.91
C TYR A 101 -8.53 -2.16 -18.56
N ALA A 102 -7.23 -1.92 -18.53
CA ALA A 102 -6.50 -1.69 -17.28
C ALA A 102 -7.00 -0.43 -16.55
N ILE A 103 -7.29 0.64 -17.31
CA ILE A 103 -7.93 1.85 -16.76
C ILE A 103 -9.34 1.54 -16.26
N LEU A 104 -10.14 0.79 -17.04
CA LEU A 104 -11.50 0.40 -16.64
C LEU A 104 -11.50 -0.34 -15.30
N LEU A 105 -10.57 -1.27 -15.10
CA LEU A 105 -10.40 -2.00 -13.83
C LEU A 105 -10.07 -1.06 -12.66
N GLN A 106 -9.28 -0.01 -12.89
CA GLN A 106 -8.94 0.98 -11.86
C GLN A 106 -10.13 1.90 -11.51
N VAL A 107 -10.86 2.35 -12.52
CA VAL A 107 -11.97 3.31 -12.34
C VAL A 107 -13.20 2.62 -11.74
N THR A 108 -13.37 1.32 -11.98
CA THR A 108 -14.48 0.54 -11.43
C THR A 108 -14.31 0.42 -9.91
N PRO A 109 -15.23 0.97 -9.09
CA PRO A 109 -15.10 0.91 -7.64
C PRO A 109 -15.15 -0.53 -7.16
N VAL A 110 -14.11 -1.00 -6.45
CA VAL A 110 -14.07 -2.37 -5.95
C VAL A 110 -15.22 -2.68 -4.99
N VAL A 111 -15.68 -1.68 -4.23
CA VAL A 111 -16.89 -1.81 -3.38
C VAL A 111 -18.11 -2.28 -4.18
N ALA A 112 -18.26 -1.84 -5.43
CA ALA A 112 -19.42 -2.15 -6.27
C ALA A 112 -19.35 -3.56 -6.88
N ILE A 113 -18.15 -4.03 -7.23
CA ILE A 113 -17.95 -5.34 -7.87
C ILE A 113 -17.63 -6.47 -6.88
N ALA A 114 -17.15 -6.14 -5.68
CA ALA A 114 -16.78 -7.12 -4.66
C ALA A 114 -17.90 -8.13 -4.34
N PRO A 115 -19.19 -7.75 -4.22
CA PRO A 115 -20.26 -8.72 -3.98
C PRO A 115 -20.36 -9.78 -5.09
N LEU A 116 -20.20 -9.38 -6.36
CA LEU A 116 -20.23 -10.30 -7.50
C LEU A 116 -19.05 -11.27 -7.46
N ILE A 117 -17.85 -10.77 -7.15
CA ILE A 117 -16.65 -11.60 -7.02
C ILE A 117 -16.82 -12.61 -5.88
N ILE A 118 -17.37 -12.20 -4.74
CA ILE A 118 -17.63 -13.08 -3.59
C ILE A 118 -18.65 -14.17 -3.94
N ILE A 119 -19.69 -13.87 -4.74
CA ILE A 119 -20.67 -14.87 -5.17
C ILE A 119 -20.06 -15.86 -6.17
N TRP A 120 -19.24 -15.39 -7.10
CA TRP A 120 -18.61 -16.25 -8.12
C TRP A 120 -17.50 -17.12 -7.54
N VAL A 121 -16.72 -16.56 -6.61
CA VAL A 121 -15.56 -17.22 -6.01
C VAL A 121 -15.98 -17.89 -4.70
N LYS A 122 -16.16 -19.22 -4.75
CA LYS A 122 -16.61 -20.02 -3.59
C LYS A 122 -15.65 -20.00 -2.39
N GLN A 123 -14.41 -19.53 -2.56
CA GLN A 123 -13.41 -19.43 -1.49
C GLN A 123 -13.32 -17.97 -0.98
N PRO A 124 -13.70 -17.69 0.28
CA PRO A 124 -13.78 -16.32 0.81
C PRO A 124 -12.46 -15.55 0.71
N THR A 125 -11.36 -16.15 1.18
CA THR A 125 -10.03 -15.51 1.16
C THR A 125 -9.58 -15.17 -0.27
N LEU A 126 -9.85 -16.05 -1.22
CA LEU A 126 -9.48 -15.83 -2.62
C LEU A 126 -10.27 -14.67 -3.23
N ALA A 127 -11.57 -14.55 -2.90
CA ALA A 127 -12.40 -13.43 -3.36
C ALA A 127 -11.82 -12.09 -2.87
N LEU A 128 -11.45 -12.01 -1.59
CA LEU A 128 -10.83 -10.82 -1.00
C LEU A 128 -9.49 -10.47 -1.66
N VAL A 129 -8.64 -11.48 -1.90
CA VAL A 129 -7.35 -11.31 -2.59
C VAL A 129 -7.55 -10.80 -4.01
N ILE A 130 -8.52 -11.34 -4.76
CA ILE A 130 -8.84 -10.87 -6.13
C ILE A 130 -9.28 -9.40 -6.09
N CYS A 131 -10.22 -9.04 -5.22
CA CYS A 131 -10.69 -7.66 -5.07
C CYS A 131 -9.53 -6.70 -4.80
N ALA A 132 -8.66 -7.01 -3.84
CA ALA A 132 -7.51 -6.19 -3.49
C ALA A 132 -6.46 -6.12 -4.63
N THR A 133 -6.27 -7.22 -5.37
CA THR A 133 -5.36 -7.28 -6.52
C THR A 133 -5.80 -6.31 -7.62
N LEU A 134 -7.10 -6.24 -7.91
CA LEU A 134 -7.63 -5.34 -8.94
C LEU A 134 -7.33 -3.87 -8.65
N VAL A 135 -7.38 -3.45 -7.37
CA VAL A 135 -7.00 -2.08 -6.97
C VAL A 135 -5.50 -1.86 -7.15
N ALA A 136 -4.69 -2.84 -6.75
CA ALA A 136 -3.24 -2.69 -6.67
C ALA A 136 -2.52 -2.87 -8.02
N VAL A 137 -3.11 -3.54 -9.01
CA VAL A 137 -2.43 -3.90 -10.26
C VAL A 137 -2.11 -2.72 -11.15
N PHE A 138 -2.99 -1.70 -11.19
CA PHE A 138 -2.87 -0.62 -12.16
C PHE A 138 -1.60 0.23 -12.00
N PRO A 139 -1.23 0.73 -10.80
CA PRO A 139 0.01 1.50 -10.66
C PRO A 139 1.25 0.69 -11.02
N ILE A 140 1.27 -0.62 -10.79
CA ILE A 140 2.37 -1.49 -11.22
C ILE A 140 2.45 -1.51 -12.74
N ILE A 141 1.33 -1.72 -13.45
CA ILE A 141 1.31 -1.67 -14.93
C ILE A 141 1.81 -0.33 -15.43
N SER A 142 1.18 0.76 -14.98
CA SER A 142 1.42 2.11 -15.49
C SER A 142 2.86 2.58 -15.25
N ASN A 143 3.36 2.45 -14.01
CA ASN A 143 4.72 2.90 -13.69
C ASN A 143 5.80 2.03 -14.37
N THR A 144 5.56 0.71 -14.51
CA THR A 144 6.52 -0.17 -15.19
C THR A 144 6.58 0.13 -16.69
N VAL A 145 5.44 0.34 -17.34
CA VAL A 145 5.40 0.75 -18.76
C VAL A 145 6.09 2.10 -18.96
N LEU A 146 5.83 3.07 -18.07
CA LEU A 146 6.47 4.37 -18.11
C LEU A 146 7.99 4.25 -17.96
N GLY A 147 8.47 3.47 -16.98
CA GLY A 147 9.89 3.22 -16.74
C GLY A 147 10.60 2.53 -17.91
N LEU A 148 9.95 1.54 -18.54
CA LEU A 148 10.52 0.85 -19.69
C LEU A 148 10.61 1.74 -20.94
N ARG A 149 9.93 2.90 -20.94
CA ARG A 149 9.93 3.90 -22.03
C ARG A 149 10.75 5.14 -21.72
N SER A 150 11.04 5.44 -20.46
CA SER A 150 11.79 6.62 -20.02
C SER A 150 13.32 6.52 -20.23
N VAL A 151 13.75 5.71 -21.20
CA VAL A 151 15.17 5.51 -21.52
C VAL A 151 15.76 6.78 -22.16
N ASN A 152 16.96 7.15 -21.72
CA ASN A 152 17.71 8.26 -22.30
C ASN A 152 17.91 8.06 -23.84
N PRO A 153 17.49 9.01 -24.68
CA PRO A 153 17.62 8.91 -26.14
C PRO A 153 19.06 8.65 -26.61
N GLY A 154 20.07 9.18 -25.91
CA GLY A 154 21.49 8.96 -26.21
C GLY A 154 21.90 7.51 -26.04
N LEU A 155 21.50 6.86 -24.95
CA LEU A 155 21.77 5.44 -24.71
C LEU A 155 21.01 4.55 -25.71
N ALA A 156 19.77 4.91 -26.04
CA ALA A 156 18.98 4.21 -27.04
C ALA A 156 19.65 4.30 -28.44
N ASN A 157 20.19 5.47 -28.81
CA ASN A 157 20.93 5.67 -30.05
C ASN A 157 22.22 4.85 -30.09
N LEU A 158 22.95 4.76 -28.97
CA LEU A 158 24.16 3.94 -28.86
C LEU A 158 23.87 2.46 -29.10
N PHE A 159 22.80 1.92 -28.50
CA PHE A 159 22.37 0.53 -28.74
C PHE A 159 21.94 0.31 -30.20
N ARG A 160 21.29 1.31 -30.82
CA ARG A 160 20.89 1.26 -32.23
C ARG A 160 22.10 1.25 -33.18
N ILE A 161 23.13 2.05 -32.91
CA ILE A 161 24.37 2.09 -33.69
C ILE A 161 25.10 0.75 -33.60
N ASN A 162 25.14 0.16 -32.41
CA ASN A 162 25.73 -1.16 -32.16
C ASN A 162 24.87 -2.34 -32.67
N ARG A 163 23.77 -2.08 -33.38
CA ARG A 163 22.83 -3.10 -33.90
C ARG A 163 22.35 -4.09 -32.81
N ALA A 164 22.21 -3.62 -31.58
CA ALA A 164 21.73 -4.45 -30.48
C ALA A 164 20.33 -5.01 -30.79
N SER A 165 20.09 -6.27 -30.44
CA SER A 165 18.77 -6.88 -30.64
C SER A 165 17.71 -6.22 -29.76
N ARG A 166 16.43 -6.44 -30.07
CA ARG A 166 15.33 -5.97 -29.21
C ARG A 166 15.43 -6.54 -27.79
N TRP A 167 15.92 -7.77 -27.66
CA TRP A 167 16.12 -8.42 -26.37
C TRP A 167 17.28 -7.82 -25.60
N ASP A 168 18.41 -7.55 -26.26
CA ASP A 168 19.55 -6.86 -25.62
C ASP A 168 19.16 -5.46 -25.15
N THR A 169 18.40 -4.74 -25.98
CA THR A 169 17.88 -3.41 -25.63
C THR A 169 16.90 -3.50 -24.45
N LEU A 170 16.07 -4.54 -24.38
CA LEU A 170 15.15 -4.71 -23.27
C LEU A 170 15.91 -5.01 -21.96
N VAL A 171 16.74 -6.05 -21.96
CA VAL A 171 17.38 -6.57 -20.74
C VAL A 171 18.49 -5.66 -20.24
N ARG A 172 19.30 -5.09 -21.14
CA ARG A 172 20.50 -4.32 -20.75
C ARG A 172 20.29 -2.82 -20.67
N LEU A 173 19.21 -2.28 -21.25
CA LEU A 173 18.95 -0.85 -21.27
C LEU A 173 17.61 -0.48 -20.63
N ARG A 174 16.50 -1.06 -21.08
CA ARG A 174 15.17 -0.69 -20.59
C ARG A 174 14.90 -1.15 -19.18
N ILE A 175 15.15 -2.43 -18.84
CA ILE A 175 14.89 -2.97 -17.51
C ILE A 175 15.67 -2.20 -16.42
N PRO A 176 16.99 -1.98 -16.55
CA PRO A 176 17.75 -1.22 -15.54
C PRO A 176 17.24 0.21 -15.37
N SER A 177 16.91 0.89 -16.48
CA SER A 177 16.36 2.25 -16.45
C SER A 177 14.96 2.32 -15.84
N ALA A 178 14.19 1.23 -15.91
CA ALA A 178 12.83 1.15 -15.41
C ALA A 178 12.75 0.85 -13.90
N LEU A 179 13.82 0.36 -13.27
CA LEU A 179 13.79 -0.07 -11.87
C LEU A 179 13.29 1.02 -10.90
N PRO A 180 13.73 2.30 -10.98
CA PRO A 180 13.22 3.34 -10.09
C PRO A 180 11.70 3.54 -10.21
N TYR A 181 11.18 3.50 -11.44
CA TYR A 181 9.75 3.61 -11.71
C TYR A 181 8.99 2.38 -11.22
N PHE A 182 9.54 1.18 -11.42
CA PHE A 182 8.96 -0.06 -10.90
C PHE A 182 8.81 0.00 -9.37
N PHE A 183 9.86 0.39 -8.64
CA PHE A 183 9.77 0.58 -7.19
C PHE A 183 8.81 1.70 -6.78
N GLY A 184 8.70 2.78 -7.57
CA GLY A 184 7.65 3.78 -7.40
C GLY A 184 6.25 3.18 -7.51
N GLY A 185 6.02 2.32 -8.50
CA GLY A 185 4.78 1.54 -8.65
C GLY A 185 4.51 0.62 -7.46
N LEU A 186 5.53 -0.11 -6.98
CA LEU A 186 5.42 -0.99 -5.81
C LEU A 186 4.99 -0.22 -4.55
N ARG A 187 5.61 0.95 -4.29
CA ARG A 187 5.29 1.81 -3.13
C ARG A 187 3.84 2.30 -3.15
N ILE A 188 3.30 2.62 -4.32
CA ILE A 188 1.89 3.04 -4.45
C ILE A 188 0.97 1.83 -4.30
N SER A 189 1.28 0.74 -4.99
CA SER A 189 0.45 -0.46 -5.01
C SER A 189 0.37 -1.20 -3.68
N CYS A 190 1.39 -1.14 -2.82
CA CYS A 190 1.32 -1.77 -1.50
C CYS A 190 0.25 -1.12 -0.60
N GLY A 191 0.13 0.22 -0.65
CA GLY A 191 -0.92 0.94 0.06
C GLY A 191 -2.30 0.66 -0.52
N LEU A 192 -2.42 0.64 -1.84
CA LEU A 192 -3.67 0.29 -2.51
C LEU A 192 -4.11 -1.16 -2.28
N ALA A 193 -3.17 -2.09 -2.14
CA ALA A 193 -3.48 -3.48 -1.78
C ALA A 193 -4.11 -3.56 -0.38
N LEU A 194 -3.58 -2.80 0.60
CA LEU A 194 -4.15 -2.73 1.94
C LEU A 194 -5.56 -2.11 1.92
N ILE A 195 -5.72 -0.99 1.20
CA ILE A 195 -7.02 -0.33 1.04
C ILE A 195 -8.02 -1.31 0.38
N GLY A 196 -7.60 -1.99 -0.69
CA GLY A 196 -8.42 -2.98 -1.39
C GLY A 196 -8.81 -4.16 -0.50
N ALA A 197 -7.90 -4.66 0.34
CA ALA A 197 -8.18 -5.73 1.29
C ALA A 197 -9.21 -5.30 2.33
N VAL A 198 -9.02 -4.13 2.94
CA VAL A 198 -9.95 -3.55 3.92
C VAL A 198 -11.34 -3.33 3.31
N VAL A 199 -11.41 -2.76 2.10
CA VAL A 199 -12.66 -2.58 1.37
C VAL A 199 -13.35 -3.91 1.09
N ALA A 200 -12.60 -4.92 0.63
CA ALA A 200 -13.16 -6.22 0.35
C ALA A 200 -13.68 -6.91 1.63
N GLU A 201 -12.97 -6.78 2.75
CA GLU A 201 -13.40 -7.28 4.05
C GLU A 201 -14.68 -6.60 4.54
N PHE A 202 -14.80 -5.27 4.36
CA PHE A 202 -16.03 -4.53 4.67
C PHE A 202 -17.24 -5.08 3.90
N VAL A 203 -17.05 -5.35 2.61
CA VAL A 203 -18.13 -5.87 1.75
C VAL A 203 -18.47 -7.32 2.08
N ALA A 204 -17.47 -8.15 2.36
CA ALA A 204 -17.69 -9.54 2.67
C ALA A 204 -18.44 -9.73 4.00
N GLY A 205 -18.23 -8.84 4.97
CA GLY A 205 -18.93 -8.88 6.26
C GLY A 205 -18.75 -10.19 7.02
N THR A 206 -17.74 -11.00 6.67
CA THR A 206 -17.56 -12.35 7.19
C THR A 206 -17.08 -12.29 8.64
N GLY A 207 -17.93 -12.71 9.57
CA GLY A 207 -17.57 -12.88 10.98
C GLY A 207 -16.95 -14.24 11.29
N GLY A 208 -16.28 -14.34 12.44
CA GLY A 208 -15.64 -15.57 12.94
C GLY A 208 -14.13 -15.45 13.14
N THR A 209 -13.45 -16.57 13.34
CA THR A 209 -12.00 -16.65 13.65
C THR A 209 -11.08 -16.29 12.48
N GLY A 210 -11.62 -16.06 11.28
CA GLY A 210 -10.89 -15.63 10.09
C GLY A 210 -11.25 -14.22 9.62
N ALA A 211 -11.81 -13.38 10.51
CA ALA A 211 -12.25 -12.03 10.17
C ALA A 211 -11.11 -10.99 10.33
N GLY A 212 -10.93 -10.15 9.31
CA GLY A 212 -9.90 -9.10 9.31
C GLY A 212 -10.28 -7.86 10.14
N LEU A 213 -9.40 -6.86 10.15
CA LEU A 213 -9.59 -5.62 10.92
C LEU A 213 -10.82 -4.83 10.47
N ALA A 214 -11.21 -4.88 9.19
CA ALA A 214 -12.40 -4.17 8.73
C ALA A 214 -13.70 -4.73 9.35
N TYR A 215 -13.73 -6.05 9.58
CA TYR A 215 -14.85 -6.67 10.30
C TYR A 215 -14.91 -6.20 11.76
N GLN A 216 -13.75 -6.08 12.44
CA GLN A 216 -13.71 -5.54 13.80
C GLN A 216 -14.21 -4.11 13.86
N ILE A 217 -13.91 -3.29 12.83
CA ILE A 217 -14.45 -1.94 12.70
C ILE A 217 -15.98 -1.95 12.58
N LEU A 218 -16.54 -2.80 11.71
CA LEU A 218 -18.00 -2.93 11.56
C LEU A 218 -18.67 -3.37 12.85
N GLN A 219 -18.15 -4.42 13.49
CA GLN A 219 -18.72 -4.97 14.71
C GLN A 219 -18.63 -3.99 15.89
N ALA A 220 -17.50 -3.29 16.02
CA ALA A 220 -17.31 -2.23 17.01
C ALA A 220 -18.27 -1.06 16.78
N GLY A 221 -18.53 -0.71 15.51
CA GLY A 221 -19.53 0.28 15.13
C GLY A 221 -20.95 -0.11 15.54
N PHE A 222 -21.35 -1.36 15.28
CA PHE A 222 -22.68 -1.86 15.67
C PHE A 222 -22.87 -1.98 17.18
N SER A 223 -21.82 -2.30 17.93
CA SER A 223 -21.84 -2.40 19.39
C SER A 223 -21.57 -1.07 20.11
N LEU A 224 -21.37 0.03 19.35
CA LEU A 224 -20.96 1.34 19.87
C LEU A 224 -19.68 1.31 20.72
N ASN A 225 -18.84 0.28 20.53
CA ASN A 225 -17.50 0.22 21.11
C ASN A 225 -16.51 1.03 20.26
N ILE A 226 -16.67 2.34 20.29
CA ILE A 226 -15.85 3.26 19.49
C ILE A 226 -14.35 3.22 19.85
N PRO A 227 -13.92 3.00 21.11
CA PRO A 227 -12.51 2.75 21.41
C PRO A 227 -11.90 1.61 20.58
N ARG A 228 -12.60 0.47 20.45
CA ARG A 228 -12.15 -0.67 19.63
C ARG A 228 -12.13 -0.34 18.14
N LEU A 229 -13.12 0.43 17.68
CA LEU A 229 -13.17 0.91 16.29
C LEU A 229 -11.92 1.72 15.95
N PHE A 230 -11.57 2.69 16.79
CA PHE A 230 -10.36 3.51 16.62
C PHE A 230 -9.07 2.69 16.77
N ALA A 231 -9.04 1.72 17.68
CA ALA A 231 -7.91 0.80 17.83
C ALA A 231 -7.64 0.00 16.55
N ALA A 232 -8.69 -0.56 15.93
CA ALA A 232 -8.57 -1.28 14.66
C ALA A 232 -8.12 -0.35 13.50
N LEU A 233 -8.68 0.86 13.39
CA LEU A 233 -8.24 1.86 12.41
C LEU A 233 -6.77 2.25 12.58
N PHE A 234 -6.32 2.41 13.83
CA PHE A 234 -4.94 2.70 14.15
C PHE A 234 -4.01 1.58 13.67
N LEU A 235 -4.38 0.31 13.88
CA LEU A 235 -3.59 -0.82 13.38
C LEU A 235 -3.53 -0.88 11.85
N ILE A 236 -4.62 -0.58 11.15
CA ILE A 236 -4.60 -0.50 9.67
C ILE A 236 -3.63 0.60 9.23
N THR A 237 -3.67 1.77 9.87
CA THR A 237 -2.81 2.90 9.53
C THR A 237 -1.35 2.58 9.79
N LEU A 238 -1.04 1.98 10.96
CA LEU A 238 0.30 1.53 11.29
C LEU A 238 0.83 0.50 10.29
N THR A 239 -0.02 -0.44 9.87
CA THR A 239 0.32 -1.44 8.85
C THR A 239 0.62 -0.79 7.50
N GLY A 240 -0.18 0.18 7.07
CA GLY A 240 0.06 0.92 5.82
C GLY A 240 1.39 1.68 5.85
N ILE A 241 1.67 2.38 6.95
CA ILE A 241 2.96 3.08 7.15
C ILE A 241 4.12 2.07 7.14
N ALA A 242 3.98 0.93 7.83
CA ALA A 242 5.00 -0.11 7.87
C ALA A 242 5.27 -0.70 6.47
N LEU A 243 4.23 -1.06 5.71
CA LEU A 243 4.37 -1.56 4.35
C LEU A 243 5.05 -0.53 3.43
N PHE A 244 4.66 0.74 3.53
CA PHE A 244 5.28 1.81 2.76
C PHE A 244 6.77 1.97 3.13
N ALA A 245 7.10 2.00 4.43
CA ALA A 245 8.47 2.10 4.91
C ALA A 245 9.33 0.91 4.45
N VAL A 246 8.78 -0.30 4.47
CA VAL A 246 9.44 -1.51 3.95
C VAL A 246 9.69 -1.37 2.45
N MET A 247 8.75 -0.87 1.67
CA MET A 247 8.95 -0.64 0.22
C MET A 247 10.01 0.43 -0.06
N VAL A 248 10.07 1.49 0.75
CA VAL A 248 11.13 2.52 0.65
C VAL A 248 12.49 1.91 0.99
N ALA A 249 12.59 1.15 2.09
CA ALA A 249 13.82 0.47 2.48
C ALA A 249 14.29 -0.51 1.40
N LEU A 250 13.38 -1.33 0.87
CA LEU A 250 13.67 -2.28 -0.20
C LEU A 250 14.21 -1.57 -1.44
N SER A 251 13.57 -0.47 -1.84
CA SER A 251 14.00 0.31 -3.00
C SER A 251 15.36 0.98 -2.79
N ARG A 252 15.66 1.47 -1.59
CA ARG A 252 16.99 2.03 -1.26
C ARG A 252 18.06 0.95 -1.29
N LEU A 253 17.80 -0.23 -0.72
CA LEU A 253 18.76 -1.34 -0.73
C LEU A 253 19.11 -1.79 -2.16
N THR A 254 18.11 -1.87 -3.05
CA THR A 254 18.32 -2.32 -4.43
C THR A 254 18.90 -1.23 -5.35
N LEU A 255 18.51 0.04 -5.17
CA LEU A 255 18.90 1.15 -6.06
C LEU A 255 20.11 1.96 -5.56
N SER A 256 20.51 1.83 -4.29
CA SER A 256 21.65 2.56 -3.70
C SER A 256 22.96 2.39 -4.46
N HIS A 257 23.10 1.31 -5.24
CA HIS A 257 24.29 1.04 -6.03
C HIS A 257 24.26 1.67 -7.44
N TRP A 258 23.12 2.23 -7.90
CA TRP A 258 22.91 2.57 -9.32
C TRP A 258 22.30 3.96 -9.59
N HIS A 259 21.62 4.61 -8.65
CA HIS A 259 20.96 5.91 -8.89
C HIS A 259 21.26 6.93 -7.79
N GLU A 260 21.94 8.02 -8.15
CA GLU A 260 22.25 9.15 -7.26
C GLU A 260 21.00 9.85 -6.69
N SER A 261 19.84 9.68 -7.34
CA SER A 261 18.57 10.33 -6.96
C SER A 261 17.92 9.79 -5.67
N GLU A 262 18.39 8.69 -5.09
CA GLU A 262 17.92 8.17 -3.79
C GLU A 262 18.89 8.49 -2.62
N LEU A 263 19.99 9.22 -2.87
CA LEU A 263 20.98 9.61 -1.84
C LEU A 263 20.59 10.87 -1.03
N ALA A 264 19.46 11.52 -1.31
CA ALA A 264 19.02 12.78 -0.65
C ALA A 264 17.99 12.60 0.50
#